data_AF-A0A0S7Y8F0-F1
#
_entry.id   AF-A0A0S7Y8F0-F1
#
_cell.length_a   1.000
_cell.length_b   1.000
_cell.length_c   1.000
_cell.angle_alpha   90.00
_cell.angle_beta   90.00
_cell.angle_gamma   90.00
#
_symmetry.space_group_name_H-M   'P 1'
#
loop_
_entity.id
_entity.type
_entity.pdbx_description
1 polymer ?
#
loop_
_entity_poly.entity_id
_entity_poly.type
_entity_poly.pdbx_seq_one_letter_code
_entity_poly.pdbx_strand_id
1 'polypeptide(L)'
;MAVLYPIGADWNTAAHWSQSDGGGGDGWVPTASDEARFTSNSINMSLSANGVCLKLNLSAGTTAQLDLNDFNLDISSGGFTQAAGTVLAGSGQINCYGDCVITGGTFTAETSTFYFDGQATTLNASGVSFNHVKIDLAGSYVFTVSANCDIAGDFHGLNMGSISGGATITLAGDIYSDDVTFGGNVTIEFDGGTDQTIYPNLSYQMIPSVKINKGGGTLYLDDNITVGGNWERTAGTLDLQGHGVKIQRSANVTVNDGTTVFNDFTIAILGYHLTNSAVLQTSGTFKIETINQLNGSNVKCTGDIQSIDTLVGGSSTIEVCGSG
;
A
#
# COMPACT_ATOMS: atom_id res chain seq x y z
N MET A 1 3.49 -31.88 -1.53
CA MET A 1 2.70 -30.87 -2.25
C MET A 1 1.86 -31.59 -3.27
N ALA A 2 0.57 -31.77 -3.00
CA ALA A 2 -0.40 -32.18 -4.01
C ALA A 2 -0.97 -30.95 -4.71
N VAL A 3 -1.51 -31.15 -5.91
CA VAL A 3 -2.37 -30.17 -6.58
C VAL A 3 -3.79 -30.74 -6.54
N LEU A 4 -4.73 -29.96 -6.03
CA LEU A 4 -6.11 -30.35 -5.81
C LEU A 4 -7.03 -29.49 -6.67
N TYR A 5 -7.92 -30.15 -7.39
CA TYR A 5 -8.82 -29.55 -8.36
C TYR A 5 -10.26 -29.56 -7.83
N PRO A 6 -10.94 -28.40 -7.79
CA PRO A 6 -12.36 -28.29 -7.47
C PRO A 6 -13.23 -29.12 -8.41
N ILE A 7 -14.02 -30.03 -7.86
CA ILE A 7 -15.02 -30.83 -8.61
C ILE A 7 -16.39 -30.89 -7.91
N GLY A 8 -16.47 -30.30 -6.72
CA GLY A 8 -17.70 -30.12 -5.93
C GLY A 8 -17.82 -28.67 -5.49
N ALA A 9 -18.90 -28.36 -4.74
CA ALA A 9 -19.30 -26.98 -4.48
C ALA A 9 -18.86 -26.43 -3.11
N ASP A 10 -18.25 -27.26 -2.26
CA ASP A 10 -17.85 -26.87 -0.90
C ASP A 10 -16.39 -27.22 -0.62
N TRP A 11 -15.59 -26.19 -0.32
CA TRP A 11 -14.15 -26.27 -0.09
C TRP A 11 -13.83 -27.23 1.06
N ASN A 12 -14.67 -27.23 2.10
CA ASN A 12 -14.40 -27.94 3.34
C ASN A 12 -14.84 -29.42 3.29
N THR A 13 -15.26 -29.92 2.13
CA THR A 13 -15.65 -31.32 1.91
C THR A 13 -14.62 -32.06 1.05
N ALA A 14 -14.00 -33.12 1.59
CA ALA A 14 -12.93 -33.87 0.90
C ALA A 14 -13.33 -34.42 -0.48
N ALA A 15 -14.56 -34.94 -0.61
CA ALA A 15 -15.07 -35.50 -1.88
C ALA A 15 -15.29 -34.45 -2.99
N HIS A 16 -15.13 -33.16 -2.69
CA HIS A 16 -15.24 -32.06 -3.66
C HIS A 16 -13.90 -31.65 -4.28
N TRP A 17 -12.84 -32.40 -3.97
CA TRP A 17 -11.51 -32.22 -4.52
C TRP A 17 -11.08 -33.46 -5.29
N SER A 18 -10.34 -33.24 -6.38
CA SER A 18 -9.67 -34.30 -7.14
C SER A 18 -8.17 -34.12 -7.13
N GLN A 19 -7.41 -35.22 -7.18
CA GLN A 19 -5.96 -35.19 -7.41
C GLN A 19 -5.59 -34.99 -8.88
N SER A 20 -6.56 -35.12 -9.79
CA SER A 20 -6.37 -34.99 -11.24
C SER A 20 -7.32 -33.95 -11.82
N ASP A 21 -6.84 -33.17 -12.79
CA ASP A 21 -7.67 -32.17 -13.47
C ASP A 21 -8.81 -32.85 -14.24
N GLY A 22 -10.06 -32.47 -13.92
CA GLY A 22 -11.27 -33.13 -14.45
C GLY A 22 -11.53 -34.54 -13.91
N GLY A 23 -10.83 -34.96 -12.85
CA GLY A 23 -10.98 -36.27 -12.21
C GLY A 23 -12.21 -36.40 -11.30
N GLY A 24 -12.29 -37.54 -10.61
CA GLY A 24 -13.34 -37.81 -9.61
C GLY A 24 -12.96 -37.33 -8.20
N GLY A 25 -13.89 -37.47 -7.25
CA GLY A 25 -13.74 -37.02 -5.84
C GLY A 25 -12.82 -37.91 -5.02
N ASP A 26 -11.55 -37.94 -5.39
CA ASP A 26 -10.49 -38.76 -4.83
C ASP A 26 -9.45 -37.95 -4.02
N GLY A 27 -9.68 -36.65 -3.85
CA GLY A 27 -8.83 -35.74 -3.09
C GLY A 27 -9.18 -35.65 -1.61
N TRP A 28 -8.67 -34.59 -0.99
CA TRP A 28 -8.94 -34.18 0.39
C TRP A 28 -9.10 -32.66 0.43
N VAL A 29 -9.59 -32.15 1.56
CA VAL A 29 -9.64 -30.69 1.79
C VAL A 29 -8.21 -30.14 1.76
N PRO A 30 -7.91 -29.11 0.93
CA PRO A 30 -6.58 -28.53 0.86
C PRO A 30 -6.04 -28.15 2.24
N THR A 31 -4.74 -28.38 2.42
CA THR A 31 -3.98 -27.99 3.60
C THR A 31 -2.93 -26.94 3.25
N ALA A 32 -2.23 -26.40 4.24
CA ALA A 32 -1.09 -25.49 4.05
C ALA A 32 0.09 -26.10 3.24
N SER A 33 0.00 -27.37 2.82
CA SER A 33 0.98 -28.05 1.96
C SER A 33 0.50 -28.30 0.52
N ASP A 34 -0.73 -27.94 0.19
CA ASP A 34 -1.39 -28.29 -1.07
C ASP A 34 -1.72 -27.06 -1.91
N GLU A 35 -1.58 -27.17 -3.23
CA GLU A 35 -2.08 -26.16 -4.16
C GLU A 35 -3.56 -26.42 -4.47
N ALA A 36 -4.43 -25.44 -4.23
CA ALA A 36 -5.79 -25.44 -4.74
C ALA A 36 -5.80 -24.77 -6.12
N ARG A 37 -6.05 -25.55 -7.17
CA ARG A 37 -5.96 -25.10 -8.57
C ARG A 37 -7.30 -25.18 -9.29
N PHE A 38 -7.82 -24.03 -9.68
CA PHE A 38 -9.00 -23.90 -10.53
C PHE A 38 -8.57 -23.86 -12.00
N THR A 39 -9.08 -24.78 -12.81
CA THR A 39 -8.82 -24.92 -14.25
C THR A 39 -10.12 -24.75 -15.04
N SER A 40 -10.09 -24.98 -16.35
CA SER A 40 -11.31 -25.01 -17.18
C SER A 40 -12.28 -26.14 -16.82
N ASN A 41 -11.83 -27.18 -16.11
CA ASN A 41 -12.67 -28.28 -15.65
C ASN A 41 -13.22 -28.07 -14.23
N SER A 42 -12.73 -27.05 -13.54
CA SER A 42 -13.16 -26.75 -12.19
C SER A 42 -14.58 -26.21 -12.16
N ILE A 43 -15.30 -26.54 -11.08
CA ILE A 43 -16.63 -25.99 -10.83
C ILE A 43 -16.59 -24.90 -9.77
N ASN A 44 -17.69 -24.17 -9.63
CA ASN A 44 -17.84 -23.17 -8.59
C ASN A 44 -17.73 -23.80 -7.20
N MET A 45 -17.02 -23.14 -6.30
CA MET A 45 -16.69 -23.59 -4.96
C MET A 45 -17.01 -22.48 -3.97
N SER A 46 -17.60 -22.82 -2.82
CA SER A 46 -17.74 -21.90 -1.69
C SER A 46 -17.05 -22.44 -0.44
N LEU A 47 -16.65 -21.57 0.47
CA LEU A 47 -16.24 -21.97 1.83
C LEU A 47 -17.48 -22.14 2.72
N SER A 48 -17.47 -23.19 3.54
CA SER A 48 -18.43 -23.41 4.64
C SER A 48 -17.79 -23.33 6.03
N ALA A 49 -16.47 -23.20 6.07
CA ALA A 49 -15.62 -22.87 7.21
C ALA A 49 -14.32 -22.24 6.70
N ASN A 50 -13.47 -21.75 7.60
CA ASN A 50 -12.16 -21.22 7.22
C ASN A 50 -11.38 -22.19 6.34
N GLY A 51 -10.85 -21.68 5.22
CA GLY A 51 -10.07 -22.43 4.25
C GLY A 51 -8.57 -22.26 4.47
N VAL A 52 -7.78 -23.22 4.00
CA VAL A 52 -6.32 -23.12 3.99
C VAL A 52 -5.77 -23.78 2.73
N CYS A 53 -4.71 -23.22 2.16
CA CYS A 53 -3.92 -23.84 1.10
C CYS A 53 -2.46 -23.37 1.17
N LEU A 54 -1.56 -24.08 0.49
CA LEU A 54 -0.22 -23.59 0.21
C LEU A 54 -0.22 -22.49 -0.85
N LYS A 55 -0.99 -22.71 -1.91
CA LYS A 55 -1.14 -21.82 -3.05
C LYS A 55 -2.59 -21.84 -3.53
N LEU A 56 -3.13 -20.67 -3.84
CA LEU A 56 -4.38 -20.54 -4.58
C LEU A 56 -4.08 -20.14 -6.03
N ASN A 57 -4.56 -20.93 -6.98
CA ASN A 57 -4.30 -20.70 -8.40
C ASN A 57 -5.57 -20.80 -9.22
N LEU A 58 -6.11 -19.66 -9.64
CA LEU A 58 -7.15 -19.58 -10.68
C LEU A 58 -6.47 -19.43 -12.03
N SER A 59 -6.24 -20.56 -12.69
CA SER A 59 -5.47 -20.65 -13.93
C SER A 59 -6.22 -20.02 -15.11
N ALA A 60 -5.46 -19.57 -16.11
CA ALA A 60 -6.04 -19.00 -17.32
C ALA A 60 -7.05 -19.96 -17.97
N GLY A 61 -8.19 -19.41 -18.41
CA GLY A 61 -9.28 -20.19 -19.01
C GLY A 61 -10.27 -20.81 -18.03
N THR A 62 -10.04 -20.74 -16.71
CA THR A 62 -11.10 -21.09 -15.75
C THR A 62 -12.24 -20.07 -15.79
N THR A 63 -13.48 -20.57 -15.68
CA THR A 63 -14.68 -19.75 -15.48
C THR A 63 -15.29 -19.97 -14.09
N ALA A 64 -14.62 -20.76 -13.24
CA ALA A 64 -15.10 -21.09 -11.93
C ALA A 64 -15.10 -19.88 -11.00
N GLN A 65 -16.08 -19.84 -10.11
CA GLN A 65 -16.15 -18.90 -9.00
C GLN A 65 -15.65 -19.58 -7.71
N LEU A 66 -14.78 -18.89 -6.98
CA LEU A 66 -14.51 -19.17 -5.57
C LEU A 66 -15.22 -18.10 -4.73
N ASP A 67 -16.15 -18.52 -3.89
CA ASP A 67 -16.85 -17.67 -2.94
C ASP A 67 -16.36 -17.95 -1.52
N LEU A 68 -15.75 -16.96 -0.87
CA LEU A 68 -15.26 -17.14 0.50
C LEU A 68 -16.39 -17.12 1.53
N ASN A 69 -17.58 -16.64 1.17
CA ASN A 69 -18.78 -16.69 1.99
C ASN A 69 -18.52 -16.22 3.44
N ASP A 70 -17.84 -15.08 3.55
CA ASP A 70 -17.43 -14.41 4.79
C ASP A 70 -16.40 -15.15 5.68
N PHE A 71 -15.91 -16.32 5.25
CA PHE A 71 -14.87 -17.07 5.96
C PHE A 71 -13.46 -16.59 5.62
N ASN A 72 -12.52 -16.87 6.52
CA ASN A 72 -11.12 -16.58 6.28
C ASN A 72 -10.51 -17.62 5.32
N LEU A 73 -9.54 -17.18 4.52
CA LEU A 73 -8.72 -18.06 3.69
C LEU A 73 -7.23 -17.82 3.96
N ASP A 74 -6.54 -18.84 4.46
CA ASP A 74 -5.10 -18.84 4.67
C ASP A 74 -4.36 -19.39 3.45
N ILE A 75 -3.59 -18.55 2.79
CA ILE A 75 -2.76 -18.90 1.62
C ILE A 75 -1.30 -18.78 2.04
N SER A 76 -0.65 -19.94 2.23
CA SER A 76 0.72 -19.99 2.75
C SER A 76 1.74 -19.47 1.71
N SER A 77 3.02 -19.82 1.87
CA SER A 77 4.13 -19.26 1.09
C SER A 77 4.08 -19.50 -0.43
N GLY A 78 3.14 -20.31 -0.93
CA GLY A 78 2.92 -20.50 -2.37
C GLY A 78 2.13 -19.36 -3.04
N GLY A 79 1.51 -18.48 -2.25
CA GLY A 79 0.90 -17.24 -2.72
C GLY A 79 -0.42 -17.40 -3.46
N PHE A 80 -0.95 -16.27 -3.92
CA PHE A 80 -2.20 -16.15 -4.65
C PHE A 80 -1.95 -15.77 -6.11
N THR A 81 -2.49 -16.56 -7.05
CA THR A 81 -2.45 -16.27 -8.48
C THR A 81 -3.84 -16.34 -9.09
N GLN A 82 -4.27 -15.26 -9.76
CA GLN A 82 -5.53 -15.21 -10.51
C GLN A 82 -5.26 -14.71 -11.93
N ALA A 83 -5.43 -15.60 -12.91
CA ALA A 83 -5.34 -15.29 -14.32
C ALA A 83 -6.71 -15.32 -15.03
N ALA A 84 -7.71 -15.98 -14.43
CA ALA A 84 -9.10 -16.01 -14.88
C ALA A 84 -10.04 -16.34 -13.70
N GLY A 85 -11.30 -16.67 -13.98
CA GLY A 85 -12.31 -16.99 -12.97
C GLY A 85 -12.74 -15.80 -12.11
N THR A 86 -13.56 -16.08 -11.11
CA THR A 86 -14.10 -15.09 -10.17
C THR A 86 -13.74 -15.45 -8.74
N VAL A 87 -13.29 -14.48 -7.96
CA VAL A 87 -13.14 -14.59 -6.50
C VAL A 87 -14.08 -13.58 -5.85
N LEU A 88 -14.98 -14.05 -4.98
CA LEU A 88 -15.82 -13.22 -4.12
C LEU A 88 -15.27 -13.32 -2.70
N ALA A 89 -14.70 -12.23 -2.19
CA ALA A 89 -13.96 -12.26 -0.93
C ALA A 89 -14.85 -12.18 0.32
N GLY A 90 -16.11 -11.75 0.19
CA GLY A 90 -17.02 -11.57 1.33
C GLY A 90 -16.50 -10.54 2.34
N SER A 91 -16.80 -10.77 3.62
CA SER A 91 -16.25 -9.98 4.74
C SER A 91 -15.07 -10.63 5.46
N GLY A 92 -14.62 -11.81 5.01
CA GLY A 92 -13.54 -12.57 5.64
C GLY A 92 -12.16 -11.93 5.44
N GLN A 93 -11.16 -12.49 6.11
CA GLN A 93 -9.76 -12.10 5.89
C GLN A 93 -9.07 -13.08 4.92
N ILE A 94 -8.37 -12.56 3.92
CA ILE A 94 -7.50 -13.34 3.04
C ILE A 94 -6.07 -13.14 3.52
N ASN A 95 -5.47 -14.17 4.11
CA ASN A 95 -4.09 -14.13 4.60
C ASN A 95 -3.16 -14.68 3.53
N CYS A 96 -2.22 -13.87 3.04
CA CYS A 96 -1.31 -14.24 1.97
C CYS A 96 0.14 -14.12 2.44
N TYR A 97 0.82 -15.27 2.54
CA TYR A 97 2.22 -15.38 3.02
C TYR A 97 3.25 -15.46 1.87
N GLY A 98 2.80 -15.24 0.64
CA GLY A 98 3.63 -15.19 -0.56
C GLY A 98 3.07 -14.20 -1.57
N ASP A 99 3.64 -14.18 -2.77
CA ASP A 99 3.25 -13.25 -3.83
C ASP A 99 1.74 -13.30 -4.14
N CYS A 100 1.14 -12.12 -4.35
CA CYS A 100 -0.23 -11.95 -4.84
C CYS A 100 -0.18 -11.38 -6.25
N VAL A 101 -0.61 -12.17 -7.23
CA VAL A 101 -0.54 -11.85 -8.66
C VAL A 101 -1.93 -12.04 -9.29
N ILE A 102 -2.63 -10.93 -9.51
CA ILE A 102 -3.92 -10.87 -10.19
C ILE A 102 -3.70 -10.18 -11.53
N THR A 103 -3.80 -10.97 -12.60
CA THR A 103 -3.52 -10.55 -13.99
C THR A 103 -4.75 -10.66 -14.90
N GLY A 104 -5.84 -11.23 -14.39
CA GLY A 104 -7.11 -11.38 -15.11
C GLY A 104 -8.19 -11.92 -14.19
N GLY A 105 -9.35 -12.23 -14.77
CA GLY A 105 -10.54 -12.65 -14.02
C GLY A 105 -11.25 -11.48 -13.34
N THR A 106 -12.07 -11.80 -12.34
CA THR A 106 -12.79 -10.83 -11.51
C THR A 106 -12.48 -11.08 -10.05
N PHE A 107 -11.98 -10.07 -9.34
CA PHE A 107 -11.80 -10.10 -7.90
C PHE A 107 -12.75 -9.08 -7.27
N THR A 108 -13.68 -9.54 -6.46
CA THR A 108 -14.61 -8.67 -5.73
C THR A 108 -14.21 -8.66 -4.26
N ALA A 109 -13.68 -7.53 -3.78
CA ALA A 109 -13.19 -7.42 -2.41
C ALA A 109 -14.31 -7.32 -1.36
N GLU A 110 -15.48 -6.82 -1.74
CA GLU A 110 -16.62 -6.59 -0.83
C GLU A 110 -16.21 -5.81 0.43
N THR A 111 -16.32 -6.40 1.61
CA THR A 111 -15.89 -5.79 2.88
C THR A 111 -14.68 -6.49 3.50
N SER A 112 -14.02 -7.36 2.75
CA SER A 112 -12.89 -8.17 3.20
C SER A 112 -11.66 -7.33 3.60
N THR A 113 -10.73 -7.99 4.29
CA THR A 113 -9.37 -7.50 4.49
C THR A 113 -8.39 -8.43 3.79
N PHE A 114 -7.54 -7.88 2.93
CA PHE A 114 -6.41 -8.59 2.36
C PHE A 114 -5.17 -8.37 3.24
N TYR A 115 -4.65 -9.43 3.84
CA TYR A 115 -3.56 -9.35 4.81
C TYR A 115 -2.29 -10.01 4.25
N PHE A 116 -1.25 -9.22 4.09
CA PHE A 116 0.09 -9.70 3.76
C PHE A 116 0.87 -9.95 5.05
N ASP A 117 1.24 -11.21 5.30
CA ASP A 117 1.88 -11.65 6.54
C ASP A 117 3.18 -12.43 6.27
N GLY A 118 4.11 -12.37 7.20
CA GLY A 118 5.26 -13.26 7.27
C GLY A 118 6.48 -12.74 6.52
N GLN A 119 6.64 -13.11 5.25
CA GLN A 119 7.88 -12.93 4.49
C GLN A 119 7.75 -11.92 3.35
N ALA A 120 8.88 -11.60 2.70
CA ALA A 120 8.90 -10.74 1.52
C ALA A 120 7.89 -11.20 0.46
N THR A 121 7.11 -10.25 -0.02
CA THR A 121 5.93 -10.49 -0.86
C THR A 121 5.81 -9.42 -1.93
N THR A 122 5.43 -9.84 -3.14
CA THR A 122 5.10 -8.97 -4.27
C THR A 122 3.59 -8.89 -4.45
N LEU A 123 3.07 -7.66 -4.58
CA LEU A 123 1.72 -7.37 -5.06
C LEU A 123 1.79 -6.95 -6.54
N ASN A 124 1.08 -7.69 -7.38
CA ASN A 124 0.82 -7.36 -8.78
C ASN A 124 -0.69 -7.52 -9.02
N ALA A 125 -1.46 -6.44 -8.88
CA ALA A 125 -2.92 -6.51 -8.96
C ALA A 125 -3.49 -5.35 -9.80
N SER A 126 -3.05 -5.25 -11.06
CA SER A 126 -3.48 -4.17 -11.94
C SER A 126 -4.99 -4.18 -12.18
N GLY A 127 -5.66 -3.07 -11.86
CA GLY A 127 -7.10 -2.93 -12.06
C GLY A 127 -7.97 -3.61 -11.00
N VAL A 128 -7.38 -4.07 -9.90
CA VAL A 128 -8.10 -4.59 -8.73
C VAL A 128 -8.28 -3.48 -7.71
N SER A 129 -9.48 -3.40 -7.14
CA SER A 129 -9.80 -2.59 -5.97
C SER A 129 -9.99 -3.52 -4.77
N PHE A 130 -9.07 -3.45 -3.82
CA PHE A 130 -9.19 -4.09 -2.51
C PHE A 130 -10.10 -3.25 -1.61
N ASN A 131 -10.69 -3.86 -0.58
CA ASN A 131 -11.41 -3.11 0.44
C ASN A 131 -10.43 -2.60 1.50
N HIS A 132 -10.01 -3.44 2.46
CA HIS A 132 -8.92 -3.11 3.38
C HIS A 132 -7.65 -3.88 3.02
N VAL A 133 -6.48 -3.26 3.22
CA VAL A 133 -5.18 -3.94 3.10
C VAL A 133 -4.38 -3.76 4.38
N LYS A 134 -3.77 -4.84 4.85
CA LYS A 134 -2.84 -4.84 5.98
C LYS A 134 -1.53 -5.49 5.58
N ILE A 135 -0.41 -4.96 6.07
CA ILE A 135 0.92 -5.53 5.86
C ILE A 135 1.62 -5.69 7.21
N ASP A 136 1.90 -6.93 7.61
CA ASP A 136 2.68 -7.32 8.79
C ASP A 136 3.73 -8.37 8.36
N LEU A 137 4.77 -7.91 7.69
CA LEU A 137 5.93 -8.73 7.40
C LEU A 137 6.85 -8.72 8.60
N ALA A 138 7.68 -9.74 8.79
CA ALA A 138 8.60 -9.83 9.92
C ALA A 138 9.77 -8.80 9.90
N GLY A 139 9.47 -7.50 10.01
CA GLY A 139 10.29 -6.30 10.28
C GLY A 139 11.48 -6.00 9.37
N SER A 140 11.90 -6.94 8.53
CA SER A 140 13.11 -6.85 7.72
C SER A 140 12.84 -7.11 6.24
N TYR A 141 11.62 -7.55 5.93
CA TYR A 141 11.22 -7.89 4.58
C TYR A 141 10.70 -6.68 3.82
N VAL A 142 10.89 -6.72 2.51
CA VAL A 142 10.41 -5.71 1.58
C VAL A 142 9.05 -6.15 1.05
N PHE A 143 8.05 -5.28 1.16
CA PHE A 143 6.80 -5.41 0.41
C PHE A 143 6.97 -4.75 -0.96
N THR A 144 6.77 -5.47 -2.06
CA THR A 144 6.99 -4.95 -3.41
C THR A 144 5.67 -4.72 -4.14
N VAL A 145 5.37 -3.48 -4.52
CA VAL A 145 4.22 -3.13 -5.37
C VAL A 145 4.69 -2.98 -6.80
N SER A 146 4.35 -3.96 -7.64
CA SER A 146 4.86 -4.07 -9.01
C SER A 146 3.87 -3.63 -10.09
N ALA A 147 2.59 -3.45 -9.73
CA ALA A 147 1.55 -2.92 -10.59
C ALA A 147 0.62 -2.01 -9.78
N ASN A 148 0.02 -1.02 -10.43
CA ASN A 148 -0.91 -0.11 -9.77
C ASN A 148 -2.13 -0.87 -9.25
N CYS A 149 -2.56 -0.59 -8.03
CA CYS A 149 -3.77 -1.16 -7.46
C CYS A 149 -4.55 -0.09 -6.69
N ASP A 150 -5.79 -0.41 -6.38
CA ASP A 150 -6.68 0.46 -5.63
C ASP A 150 -7.06 -0.15 -4.28
N ILE A 151 -7.24 0.69 -3.27
CA ILE A 151 -7.71 0.33 -1.93
C ILE A 151 -8.87 1.28 -1.59
N ALA A 152 -10.09 0.74 -1.60
CA ALA A 152 -11.31 1.50 -1.36
C ALA A 152 -11.50 1.89 0.12
N GLY A 153 -10.97 1.09 1.04
CA GLY A 153 -10.95 1.33 2.48
C GLY A 153 -9.54 1.64 2.99
N ASP A 154 -9.26 1.22 4.21
CA ASP A 154 -8.03 1.57 4.92
C ASP A 154 -6.79 0.74 4.52
N PHE A 155 -5.64 1.37 4.66
CA PHE A 155 -4.33 0.78 4.44
C PHE A 155 -3.47 0.82 5.71
N HIS A 156 -3.11 -0.36 6.24
CA HIS A 156 -2.26 -0.49 7.42
C HIS A 156 -0.85 -1.00 7.06
N GLY A 157 0.17 -0.22 7.44
CA GLY A 157 1.56 -0.66 7.51
C GLY A 157 1.93 -1.01 8.96
N LEU A 158 1.78 -2.28 9.34
CA LEU A 158 1.93 -2.75 10.72
C LEU A 158 3.36 -3.13 11.08
N ASN A 159 4.05 -3.82 10.17
CA ASN A 159 5.41 -4.29 10.35
C ASN A 159 6.03 -4.59 8.97
N MET A 160 7.20 -4.04 8.67
CA MET A 160 7.97 -4.40 7.47
C MET A 160 9.38 -3.81 7.60
N GLY A 161 10.26 -4.02 6.62
CA GLY A 161 11.53 -3.28 6.53
C GLY A 161 11.49 -2.10 5.55
N SER A 162 10.63 -2.19 4.53
CA SER A 162 10.29 -1.10 3.60
C SER A 162 9.17 -1.53 2.65
N ILE A 163 8.52 -0.54 2.03
CA ILE A 163 7.66 -0.75 0.87
C ILE A 163 8.31 -0.20 -0.39
N SER A 164 8.49 -1.04 -1.40
CA SER A 164 9.23 -0.71 -2.61
C SER A 164 8.41 -0.95 -3.87
N GLY A 165 8.76 -0.26 -4.94
CA GLY A 165 8.06 -0.37 -6.22
C GLY A 165 8.02 0.95 -6.96
N GLY A 166 7.78 0.87 -8.27
CA GLY A 166 7.55 2.06 -9.11
C GLY A 166 6.07 2.36 -9.34
N ALA A 167 5.19 1.56 -8.73
CA ALA A 167 3.74 1.63 -8.92
C ALA A 167 3.07 2.56 -7.90
N THR A 168 1.79 2.86 -8.17
CA THR A 168 0.91 3.65 -7.33
C THR A 168 -0.13 2.76 -6.66
N ILE A 169 -0.35 2.95 -5.36
CA ILE A 169 -1.55 2.51 -4.65
C ILE A 169 -2.49 3.71 -4.61
N THR A 170 -3.63 3.64 -5.29
CA THR A 170 -4.72 4.62 -5.06
C THR A 170 -5.47 4.22 -3.79
N LEU A 171 -5.84 5.21 -3.00
CA LEU A 171 -6.38 5.00 -1.66
C LEU A 171 -7.55 5.96 -1.43
N ALA A 172 -8.72 5.37 -1.13
CA ALA A 172 -9.92 6.09 -0.77
C ALA A 172 -10.20 6.13 0.74
N GLY A 173 -9.61 5.24 1.54
CA GLY A 173 -9.68 5.25 3.01
C GLY A 173 -8.45 5.83 3.71
N ASP A 174 -8.26 5.49 4.98
CA ASP A 174 -7.21 6.07 5.81
C ASP A 174 -5.88 5.31 5.72
N ILE A 175 -4.79 5.95 6.14
CA ILE A 175 -3.52 5.26 6.39
C ILE A 175 -3.35 5.08 7.90
N TYR A 176 -2.98 3.88 8.31
CA TYR A 176 -2.48 3.58 9.64
C TYR A 176 -1.02 3.10 9.51
N SER A 177 -0.09 3.90 10.01
CA SER A 177 1.33 3.58 9.98
C SER A 177 1.80 3.22 11.38
N ASP A 178 1.89 1.92 11.68
CA ASP A 178 2.31 1.44 12.99
C ASP A 178 3.80 1.07 13.05
N ASP A 179 4.46 0.87 11.89
CA ASP A 179 5.88 0.50 11.78
C ASP A 179 6.78 1.64 11.33
N VAL A 180 7.82 1.99 12.11
CA VAL A 180 8.82 3.07 11.86
C VAL A 180 9.52 3.06 10.49
N THR A 181 9.43 1.95 9.75
CA THR A 181 10.04 1.74 8.44
C THR A 181 9.01 1.54 7.31
N PHE A 182 7.74 1.92 7.52
CA PHE A 182 6.71 2.02 6.48
C PHE A 182 7.01 3.12 5.42
N GLY A 183 8.27 3.40 5.16
CA GLY A 183 8.72 4.24 4.06
C GLY A 183 9.15 3.46 2.83
N GLY A 184 9.37 4.23 1.76
CA GLY A 184 9.98 3.75 0.52
C GLY A 184 9.44 4.49 -0.70
N ASN A 185 9.60 3.90 -1.89
CA ASN A 185 9.42 4.62 -3.15
C ASN A 185 8.08 4.37 -3.86
N VAL A 186 7.21 3.52 -3.30
CA VAL A 186 5.81 3.42 -3.76
C VAL A 186 5.12 4.76 -3.53
N THR A 187 4.20 5.10 -4.44
CA THR A 187 3.34 6.28 -4.28
C THR A 187 2.00 5.84 -3.71
N ILE A 188 1.59 6.46 -2.61
CA ILE A 188 0.22 6.39 -2.12
C ILE A 188 -0.51 7.63 -2.66
N GLU A 189 -1.49 7.41 -3.53
CA GLU A 189 -2.34 8.46 -4.10
C GLU A 189 -3.67 8.51 -3.36
N PHE A 190 -3.87 9.54 -2.55
CA PHE A 190 -5.14 9.85 -1.92
C PHE A 190 -6.10 10.43 -2.95
N ASP A 191 -7.14 9.69 -3.30
CA ASP A 191 -8.14 10.07 -4.31
C ASP A 191 -9.60 9.98 -3.82
N GLY A 192 -9.80 9.52 -2.58
CA GLY A 192 -11.12 9.37 -1.95
C GLY A 192 -11.95 10.65 -1.94
N GLY A 193 -13.28 10.50 -2.03
CA GLY A 193 -14.23 11.60 -2.03
C GLY A 193 -14.63 12.12 -0.64
N THR A 194 -14.34 11.34 0.42
CA THR A 194 -14.56 11.70 1.81
C THR A 194 -13.28 12.24 2.45
N ASP A 195 -13.38 12.67 3.70
CA ASP A 195 -12.19 12.95 4.50
C ASP A 195 -11.34 11.68 4.63
N GLN A 196 -10.02 11.87 4.61
CA GLN A 196 -9.02 10.84 4.82
C GLN A 196 -8.00 11.35 5.83
N THR A 197 -7.39 10.47 6.60
CA THR A 197 -6.40 10.82 7.62
C THR A 197 -5.19 9.90 7.52
N ILE A 198 -4.01 10.45 7.79
CA ILE A 198 -2.80 9.68 8.05
C ILE A 198 -2.63 9.59 9.56
N TYR A 199 -2.74 8.37 10.10
CA TYR A 199 -2.54 8.01 11.50
C TYR A 199 -1.15 7.38 11.70
N PRO A 200 -0.11 8.18 11.95
CA PRO A 200 1.16 7.66 12.45
C PRO A 200 1.03 7.20 13.91
N ASN A 201 1.50 6.00 14.25
CA ASN A 201 1.49 5.50 15.64
C ASN A 201 2.52 6.22 16.54
N LEU A 202 3.53 6.83 15.94
CA LEU A 202 4.56 7.61 16.61
C LEU A 202 4.81 8.91 15.86
N SER A 203 5.13 9.99 16.57
CA SER A 203 5.51 11.24 15.91
C SER A 203 6.74 11.03 15.01
N TYR A 204 6.71 11.58 13.79
CA TYR A 204 7.70 11.40 12.72
C TYR A 204 7.83 9.97 12.17
N GLN A 205 6.81 9.16 12.35
CA GLN A 205 6.67 7.86 11.70
C GLN A 205 6.78 7.96 10.18
N MET A 206 7.51 7.03 9.57
CA MET A 206 7.79 7.04 8.13
C MET A 206 6.60 6.51 7.33
N ILE A 207 6.26 7.19 6.24
CA ILE A 207 5.31 6.79 5.19
C ILE A 207 5.97 6.85 3.81
N PRO A 208 5.41 6.23 2.75
CA PRO A 208 6.00 6.23 1.40
C PRO A 208 5.86 7.59 0.70
N SER A 209 6.04 7.63 -0.63
CA SER A 209 5.72 8.85 -1.39
C SER A 209 4.22 9.15 -1.26
N VAL A 210 3.89 10.44 -1.09
CA VAL A 210 2.52 10.92 -0.96
C VAL A 210 2.12 11.66 -2.23
N LYS A 211 0.97 11.30 -2.79
CA LYS A 211 0.27 12.07 -3.81
C LYS A 211 -1.14 12.37 -3.34
N ILE A 212 -1.56 13.63 -3.43
CA ILE A 212 -2.90 14.08 -3.07
C ILE A 212 -3.60 14.52 -4.37
N ASN A 213 -4.66 13.80 -4.73
CA ASN A 213 -5.45 14.02 -5.93
C ASN A 213 -6.94 13.80 -5.64
N LYS A 214 -7.41 14.42 -4.55
CA LYS A 214 -8.77 14.19 -4.05
C LYS A 214 -9.79 14.96 -4.86
N GLY A 215 -10.87 14.30 -5.25
CA GLY A 215 -12.05 14.93 -5.85
C GLY A 215 -12.97 15.61 -4.84
N GLY A 216 -12.85 15.26 -3.55
CA GLY A 216 -13.64 15.79 -2.44
C GLY A 216 -12.99 15.52 -1.07
N GLY A 217 -13.58 16.05 0.00
CA GLY A 217 -13.06 15.92 1.36
C GLY A 217 -11.71 16.60 1.60
N THR A 218 -11.16 16.36 2.78
CA THR A 218 -9.86 16.86 3.24
C THR A 218 -8.94 15.70 3.60
N LEU A 219 -7.65 15.81 3.28
CA LEU A 219 -6.62 14.97 3.87
C LEU A 219 -6.12 15.61 5.16
N TYR A 220 -6.15 14.87 6.26
CA TYR A 220 -5.65 15.27 7.57
C TYR A 220 -4.37 14.54 7.95
N LEU A 221 -3.55 15.18 8.78
CA LEU A 221 -2.47 14.54 9.52
C LEU A 221 -2.84 14.50 11.01
N ASP A 222 -2.73 13.33 11.65
CA ASP A 222 -3.02 13.16 13.09
C ASP A 222 -1.78 13.37 13.99
N ASP A 223 -0.57 13.33 13.41
CA ASP A 223 0.69 13.72 14.06
C ASP A 223 1.70 14.16 12.97
N ASN A 224 2.89 14.57 13.39
CA ASN A 224 4.03 14.77 12.51
C ASN A 224 4.36 13.48 11.77
N ILE A 225 4.70 13.60 10.49
CA ILE A 225 5.06 12.46 9.64
C ILE A 225 6.45 12.64 9.04
N THR A 226 7.08 11.50 8.73
CA THR A 226 8.26 11.45 7.86
C THR A 226 7.86 10.84 6.52
N VAL A 227 8.13 11.51 5.42
CA VAL A 227 7.86 11.03 4.07
C VAL A 227 9.17 10.50 3.49
N GLY A 228 9.18 9.20 3.20
CA GLY A 228 10.31 8.46 2.63
C GLY A 228 10.50 8.64 1.12
N GLY A 229 9.71 9.52 0.51
CA GLY A 229 9.48 9.59 -0.92
C GLY A 229 9.21 11.00 -1.44
N ASN A 230 8.55 11.09 -2.59
CA ASN A 230 8.06 12.35 -3.14
C ASN A 230 6.84 12.86 -2.37
N TRP A 231 6.59 14.16 -2.45
CA TRP A 231 5.37 14.79 -1.99
C TRP A 231 4.73 15.56 -3.14
N GLU A 232 3.53 15.20 -3.53
CA GLU A 232 2.81 15.86 -4.61
C GLU A 232 1.36 16.11 -4.21
N ARG A 233 0.85 17.32 -4.47
CA ARG A 233 -0.58 17.64 -4.42
C ARG A 233 -0.98 18.24 -5.75
N THR A 234 -1.87 17.55 -6.44
CA THR A 234 -2.42 17.96 -7.74
C THR A 234 -3.85 18.49 -7.62
N ALA A 235 -4.60 18.00 -6.63
CA ALA A 235 -5.94 18.44 -6.28
C ALA A 235 -6.25 18.16 -4.80
N GLY A 236 -7.35 18.71 -4.28
CA GLY A 236 -7.86 18.44 -2.95
C GLY A 236 -7.37 19.40 -1.85
N THR A 237 -8.04 19.31 -0.70
CA THR A 237 -7.71 20.06 0.52
C THR A 237 -6.79 19.23 1.39
N LEU A 238 -5.78 19.88 1.97
CA LEU A 238 -4.88 19.33 2.96
C LEU A 238 -4.95 20.21 4.20
N ASP A 239 -5.20 19.61 5.35
CA ASP A 239 -5.16 20.26 6.66
C ASP A 239 -4.17 19.52 7.55
N LEU A 240 -3.08 20.20 7.88
CA LEU A 240 -1.98 19.64 8.67
C LEU A 240 -2.30 19.61 10.17
N GLN A 241 -3.37 20.27 10.63
CA GLN A 241 -3.77 20.35 12.04
C GLN A 241 -2.65 20.84 12.99
N GLY A 242 -1.69 21.61 12.48
CA GLY A 242 -0.52 22.08 13.22
C GLY A 242 0.65 21.09 13.27
N HIS A 243 0.55 19.94 12.61
CA HIS A 243 1.62 18.97 12.49
C HIS A 243 2.61 19.32 11.37
N GLY A 244 3.84 18.84 11.54
CA GLY A 244 4.96 19.04 10.65
C GLY A 244 5.19 17.87 9.70
N VAL A 245 5.87 18.16 8.59
CA VAL A 245 6.27 17.17 7.59
C VAL A 245 7.79 17.14 7.50
N LYS A 246 8.38 15.97 7.67
CA LYS A 246 9.79 15.71 7.43
C LYS A 246 9.96 14.93 6.13
N ILE A 247 10.77 15.40 5.20
CA ILE A 247 11.21 14.60 4.05
C ILE A 247 12.53 13.92 4.41
N GLN A 248 12.58 12.60 4.43
CA GLN A 248 13.79 11.83 4.76
C GLN A 248 14.02 10.70 3.76
N ARG A 249 15.07 10.81 2.94
CA ARG A 249 15.36 9.80 1.92
C ARG A 249 16.82 9.84 1.48
N SER A 250 17.36 8.67 1.12
CA SER A 250 18.64 8.52 0.43
C SER A 250 18.47 8.47 -1.09
N ALA A 251 17.75 9.43 -1.67
CA ALA A 251 17.60 9.63 -3.11
C ALA A 251 17.13 11.06 -3.40
N ASN A 252 17.14 11.46 -4.67
CA ASN A 252 16.53 12.72 -5.10
C ASN A 252 15.01 12.70 -4.83
N VAL A 253 14.48 13.82 -4.36
CA VAL A 253 13.06 13.98 -4.02
C VAL A 253 12.48 15.19 -4.74
N THR A 254 11.23 15.07 -5.16
CA THR A 254 10.43 16.21 -5.61
C THR A 254 9.35 16.54 -4.61
N VAL A 255 9.16 17.83 -4.34
CA VAL A 255 8.04 18.39 -3.57
C VAL A 255 7.24 19.32 -4.45
N ASN A 256 5.95 19.08 -4.58
CA ASN A 256 5.02 19.89 -5.34
C ASN A 256 3.70 20.00 -4.60
N ASP A 257 3.55 20.97 -3.71
CA ASP A 257 2.36 21.05 -2.85
C ASP A 257 1.43 22.24 -3.14
N GLY A 258 1.81 23.06 -4.13
CA GLY A 258 1.05 24.23 -4.56
C GLY A 258 0.98 25.32 -3.48
N THR A 259 -0.13 25.42 -2.76
CA THR A 259 -0.48 26.56 -1.91
C THR A 259 -0.47 26.31 -0.41
N THR A 260 -0.24 25.08 0.06
CA THR A 260 -0.25 24.79 1.50
C THR A 260 0.85 25.57 2.19
N VAL A 261 0.56 26.01 3.41
CA VAL A 261 1.55 26.53 4.34
C VAL A 261 1.80 25.45 5.37
N PHE A 262 2.97 24.82 5.31
CA PHE A 262 3.38 23.80 6.28
C PHE A 262 3.57 24.43 7.66
N ASN A 263 3.18 23.74 8.73
CA ASN A 263 3.53 24.21 10.07
C ASN A 263 5.04 24.12 10.25
N ASP A 264 5.57 22.91 10.42
CA ASP A 264 7.01 22.65 10.33
C ASP A 264 7.32 21.88 9.06
N PHE A 265 8.44 22.19 8.41
CA PHE A 265 8.93 21.43 7.26
C PHE A 265 10.42 21.14 7.42
N THR A 266 10.78 19.86 7.52
CA THR A 266 12.16 19.42 7.73
C THR A 266 12.70 18.67 6.52
N ILE A 267 13.93 18.97 6.12
CA ILE A 267 14.65 18.29 5.04
C ILE A 267 15.81 17.48 5.62
N ALA A 268 15.80 16.17 5.41
CA ALA A 268 16.85 15.23 5.82
C ALA A 268 17.21 14.26 4.67
N ILE A 269 17.83 14.80 3.62
CA ILE A 269 18.15 14.11 2.37
C ILE A 269 19.68 14.02 2.19
N LEU A 270 20.29 12.98 2.73
CA LEU A 270 21.75 12.87 2.81
C LEU A 270 22.39 12.61 1.43
N GLY A 271 23.15 13.57 0.91
CA GLY A 271 23.93 13.42 -0.32
C GLY A 271 23.15 13.59 -1.62
N TYR A 272 21.85 13.90 -1.55
CA TYR A 272 20.96 14.06 -2.71
C TYR A 272 20.29 15.44 -2.74
N HIS A 273 19.46 15.66 -3.75
CA HIS A 273 18.81 16.94 -4.00
C HIS A 273 17.31 16.88 -3.74
N LEU A 274 16.75 17.99 -3.26
CA LEU A 274 15.31 18.26 -3.27
C LEU A 274 15.02 19.23 -4.41
N THR A 275 14.00 18.91 -5.22
CA THR A 275 13.45 19.83 -6.21
C THR A 275 12.07 20.28 -5.77
N ASN A 276 11.87 21.56 -5.48
CA ASN A 276 10.53 22.10 -5.22
C ASN A 276 9.93 22.63 -6.52
N SER A 277 8.94 21.92 -7.04
CA SER A 277 8.29 22.27 -8.32
C SER A 277 7.25 23.40 -8.18
N ALA A 278 6.86 23.71 -6.95
CA ALA A 278 6.05 24.86 -6.58
C ALA A 278 6.68 25.60 -5.39
N VAL A 279 6.18 26.80 -5.10
CA VAL A 279 6.63 27.56 -3.92
C VAL A 279 6.33 26.76 -2.66
N LEU A 280 7.37 26.41 -1.91
CA LEU A 280 7.22 25.76 -0.61
C LEU A 280 6.98 26.84 0.44
N GLN A 281 5.96 26.72 1.27
CA GLN A 281 5.63 27.75 2.27
C GLN A 281 5.60 27.13 3.67
N THR A 282 6.16 27.82 4.66
CA THR A 282 6.13 27.38 6.07
C THR A 282 5.70 28.52 7.00
N SER A 283 4.88 28.21 8.02
CA SER A 283 4.47 29.16 9.07
C SER A 283 5.23 28.99 10.38
N GLY A 284 5.65 27.78 10.70
CA GLY A 284 6.57 27.44 11.78
C GLY A 284 8.00 27.32 11.25
N THR A 285 8.68 26.24 11.61
CA THR A 285 10.11 26.06 11.33
C THR A 285 10.36 25.41 9.98
N PHE A 286 11.09 26.10 9.11
CA PHE A 286 11.77 25.46 7.97
C PHE A 286 13.17 25.00 8.40
N LYS A 287 13.37 23.68 8.48
CA LYS A 287 14.61 23.07 8.99
C LYS A 287 15.34 22.30 7.90
N ILE A 288 16.65 22.53 7.76
CA ILE A 288 17.54 21.71 6.94
C ILE A 288 18.49 20.94 7.86
N GLU A 289 18.31 19.61 7.93
CA GLU A 289 19.20 18.70 8.64
C GLU A 289 20.36 18.26 7.75
N THR A 290 20.04 17.84 6.53
CA THR A 290 21.05 17.51 5.52
C THR A 290 20.45 17.59 4.13
N ILE A 291 21.18 18.16 3.18
CA ILE A 291 20.85 18.17 1.75
C ILE A 291 22.09 18.58 0.93
N ASN A 292 22.26 18.01 -0.27
CA ASN A 292 23.31 18.50 -1.18
C ASN A 292 22.86 19.79 -1.90
N GLN A 293 21.65 19.78 -2.47
CA GLN A 293 21.09 20.97 -3.10
C GLN A 293 19.58 21.09 -2.91
N LEU A 294 19.11 22.31 -2.66
CA LEU A 294 17.73 22.72 -2.74
C LEU A 294 17.50 23.48 -4.06
N ASN A 295 16.77 22.88 -4.99
CA ASN A 295 16.60 23.37 -6.36
C ASN A 295 15.13 23.64 -6.71
N GLY A 296 14.88 24.55 -7.65
CA GLY A 296 13.55 24.82 -8.17
C GLY A 296 12.98 26.16 -7.71
N SER A 297 11.71 26.16 -7.30
CA SER A 297 10.97 27.36 -6.91
C SER A 297 11.49 27.96 -5.59
N ASN A 298 10.91 29.07 -5.15
CA ASN A 298 11.28 29.68 -3.88
C ASN A 298 10.69 28.92 -2.68
N VAL A 299 11.34 29.06 -1.53
CA VAL A 299 10.81 28.70 -0.22
C VAL A 299 10.44 29.99 0.50
N LYS A 300 9.21 30.11 1.01
CA LYS A 300 8.74 31.25 1.79
C LYS A 300 8.54 30.84 3.24
N CYS A 301 9.30 31.43 4.13
CA CYS A 301 9.23 31.13 5.55
C CYS A 301 8.68 32.36 6.29
N THR A 302 7.51 32.24 6.91
CA THR A 302 7.01 33.28 7.83
C THR A 302 7.42 33.02 9.28
N GLY A 303 7.81 31.79 9.62
CA GLY A 303 8.38 31.43 10.91
C GLY A 303 9.91 31.29 10.87
N ASP A 304 10.44 30.42 11.73
CA ASP A 304 11.88 30.24 11.92
C ASP A 304 12.53 29.49 10.75
N ILE A 305 13.81 29.79 10.52
CA ILE A 305 14.68 29.04 9.62
C ILE A 305 15.84 28.47 10.42
N GLN A 306 16.07 27.17 10.29
CA GLN A 306 17.17 26.48 10.93
C GLN A 306 17.93 25.65 9.90
N SER A 307 19.26 25.75 9.88
CA SER A 307 20.10 24.81 9.14
C SER A 307 21.22 24.34 10.04
N ILE A 308 21.36 23.02 10.15
CA ILE A 308 22.56 22.39 10.74
C ILE A 308 23.49 21.85 9.66
N ASP A 309 23.02 21.79 8.40
CA ASP A 309 23.87 21.51 7.25
C ASP A 309 24.66 22.77 6.88
N THR A 310 25.99 22.62 6.78
CA THR A 310 26.93 23.70 6.49
C THR A 310 27.24 23.83 4.99
N LEU A 311 26.70 22.95 4.15
CA LEU A 311 27.02 22.83 2.73
C LEU A 311 25.79 22.93 1.81
N VAL A 312 24.66 23.46 2.31
CA VAL A 312 23.43 23.62 1.54
C VAL A 312 23.69 24.44 0.27
N GLY A 313 23.66 23.78 -0.89
CA GLY A 313 23.73 24.42 -2.21
C GLY A 313 22.37 24.50 -2.90
N GLY A 314 22.39 24.87 -4.18
CA GLY A 314 21.22 24.80 -5.07
C GLY A 314 20.75 26.14 -5.61
N SER A 315 19.62 26.11 -6.30
CA SER A 315 19.05 27.24 -7.06
C SER A 315 17.84 27.90 -6.40
N SER A 316 17.20 27.24 -5.44
CA SER A 316 16.03 27.80 -4.76
C SER A 316 16.41 28.99 -3.89
N THR A 317 15.60 30.04 -3.93
CA THR A 317 15.73 31.16 -2.99
C THR A 317 14.91 30.88 -1.73
N ILE A 318 15.50 31.08 -0.55
CA ILE A 318 14.76 31.07 0.72
C ILE A 318 14.43 32.52 1.08
N GLU A 319 13.14 32.84 1.09
CA GLU A 319 12.58 34.15 1.41
C GLU A 319 12.15 34.17 2.89
N VAL A 320 12.69 35.12 3.65
CA VAL A 320 12.21 35.44 5.00
C VAL A 320 11.04 36.40 4.87
N CYS A 321 9.83 35.91 5.10
CA CYS A 321 8.58 36.66 4.94
C CYS A 321 7.91 37.03 6.28
N GLY A 322 8.47 36.59 7.42
CA GLY A 322 7.94 36.89 8.75
C GLY A 322 8.18 38.34 9.19
N SER A 323 7.34 38.83 10.11
CA SER A 323 7.47 40.19 10.66
C SER A 323 8.48 40.34 11.80
N GLY A 324 9.10 39.23 12.23
CA GLY A 324 9.88 39.16 13.48
C GLY A 324 9.02 38.98 14.72
#